data_AF-A0A1U7SWK7-F1
#
_entry.id   AF-A0A1U7SWK7-F1
#
_cell.length_a   1.000
_cell.length_b   1.000
_cell.length_c   1.000
_cell.angle_alpha   90.00
_cell.angle_beta   90.00
_cell.angle_gamma   90.00
#
_symmetry.space_group_name_H-M   'P 1'
#
loop_
_entity.id
_entity.type
_entity.pdbx_description
1 polymer ?
#
loop_
_entity_poly.entity_id
_entity_poly.type
_entity_poly.pdbx_seq_one_letter_code
_entity_poly.pdbx_strand_id
1 'polypeptide(L)'
;LVAEHVKAAGAISAELEATTLRICARALGVFVPRFEKAFLESEAVSEPHLGAYLNACEELRTSLLARFPSTLEELEKPLVAAICSFQKRLLQGLQHDIQPLFRVVCTKDWLTQDMLQPLMDKVVAFADHLGHVAQPHAQETLQEVHRFVVREYLAQTLRPRERFRGEERVNSSQKMSLDAQAMSNTFQGLGSKAKWLDPAIQCVADILGETYKDDIRRHLEALIQSYPDIRRDHVLAILALRRLGRRRNRSLLQHAQDLLRAAAQAGAPGNTRERVLFEEIEVSTSVDVLITCI
;
A
#
# COMPACT_ATOMS: atom_id res chain seq x y z
N LEU A 1 -23.18 27.23 -12.85
CA LEU A 1 -23.23 28.23 -11.74
C LEU A 1 -22.04 29.19 -11.73
N VAL A 2 -20.83 28.83 -11.23
CA VAL A 2 -19.71 29.80 -11.14
C VAL A 2 -19.40 30.47 -12.47
N ALA A 3 -19.21 29.67 -13.53
CA ALA A 3 -18.94 30.18 -14.87
C ALA A 3 -20.05 31.10 -15.41
N GLU A 4 -21.31 30.83 -15.07
CA GLU A 4 -22.46 31.62 -15.52
C GLU A 4 -22.51 32.97 -14.80
N HIS A 5 -22.32 32.98 -13.48
CA HIS A 5 -22.28 34.21 -12.69
C HIS A 5 -21.10 35.09 -13.08
N VAL A 6 -19.91 34.51 -13.29
CA VAL A 6 -18.73 35.25 -13.74
C VAL A 6 -18.95 35.82 -15.14
N LYS A 7 -19.52 35.06 -16.08
CA LYS A 7 -19.83 35.55 -17.43
C LYS A 7 -20.86 36.69 -17.41
N ALA A 8 -21.91 36.57 -16.59
CA ALA A 8 -22.92 37.62 -16.45
C ALA A 8 -22.33 38.90 -15.83
N ALA A 9 -21.46 38.76 -14.83
CA ALA A 9 -20.75 39.88 -14.20
C ALA A 9 -19.78 40.57 -15.17
N GLY A 10 -19.02 39.81 -15.96
CA GLY A 10 -18.09 40.34 -16.96
C GLY A 10 -18.77 41.08 -18.11
N ALA A 11 -20.02 40.75 -18.42
CA ALA A 11 -20.84 41.52 -19.37
C ALA A 11 -21.19 42.93 -18.86
N ILE A 12 -21.07 43.18 -17.54
CA ILE A 12 -21.34 44.48 -16.91
C ILE A 12 -20.03 45.25 -16.71
N SER A 13 -19.05 44.66 -16.00
CA SER A 13 -17.71 45.26 -15.84
C SER A 13 -16.66 44.23 -15.39
N ALA A 14 -15.39 44.50 -15.71
CA ALA A 14 -14.27 43.67 -15.27
C ALA A 14 -14.09 43.64 -13.73
N GLU A 15 -14.41 44.74 -13.04
CA GLU A 15 -14.36 44.79 -11.58
C GLU A 15 -15.43 43.90 -10.92
N LEU A 16 -16.64 43.88 -11.50
CA LEU A 16 -17.72 43.02 -11.03
C LEU A 16 -17.41 41.55 -11.31
N GLU A 17 -16.79 41.24 -12.45
CA GLU A 17 -16.30 39.89 -12.79
C GLU A 17 -15.31 39.38 -11.74
N ALA A 18 -14.25 40.14 -11.46
CA ALA A 18 -13.23 39.78 -10.48
C ALA A 18 -13.83 39.64 -9.07
N THR A 19 -14.75 40.53 -8.69
CA THR A 19 -15.44 40.47 -7.40
C THR A 19 -16.32 39.23 -7.28
N THR A 20 -17.07 38.90 -8.33
CA THR A 20 -17.94 37.72 -8.38
C THR A 20 -17.13 36.43 -8.29
N LEU A 21 -16.01 36.37 -9.01
CA LEU A 21 -15.09 35.25 -8.97
C LEU A 21 -14.54 35.02 -7.55
N ARG A 22 -14.10 36.09 -6.87
CA ARG A 22 -13.60 36.03 -5.48
C ARG A 22 -14.67 35.58 -4.48
N ILE A 23 -15.92 36.01 -4.65
CA ILE A 23 -17.03 35.56 -3.81
C ILE A 23 -17.28 34.05 -4.02
N CYS A 24 -17.30 33.60 -5.28
CA CYS A 24 -17.45 32.18 -5.61
C CYS A 24 -16.31 31.34 -5.03
N ALA A 25 -15.07 31.81 -5.16
CA ALA A 25 -13.87 31.17 -4.60
C ALA A 25 -14.03 30.93 -3.09
N ARG A 26 -14.38 31.98 -2.35
CA ARG A 26 -14.58 31.92 -0.90
C ARG A 26 -15.73 30.99 -0.51
N ALA A 27 -16.85 31.05 -1.24
CA ALA A 27 -18.00 30.18 -0.99
C ALA A 27 -17.65 28.71 -1.19
N LEU A 28 -16.95 28.38 -2.28
CA LEU A 28 -16.46 27.02 -2.55
C LEU A 28 -15.42 26.56 -1.52
N GLY A 29 -14.50 27.43 -1.11
CA GLY A 29 -13.49 27.13 -0.10
C GLY A 29 -14.08 26.74 1.26
N VAL A 30 -15.27 27.26 1.59
CA VAL A 30 -16.03 26.86 2.79
C VAL A 30 -16.92 25.65 2.53
N PHE A 31 -17.50 25.55 1.34
CA PHE A 31 -18.42 24.47 0.99
C PHE A 31 -17.73 23.12 0.90
N VAL A 32 -16.58 23.02 0.21
CA VAL A 32 -15.91 21.75 -0.06
C VAL A 32 -15.58 20.99 1.23
N PRO A 33 -14.92 21.57 2.26
CA PRO A 33 -14.62 20.84 3.49
C PRO A 33 -15.88 20.46 4.29
N ARG A 34 -16.93 21.30 4.24
CA ARG A 34 -18.20 21.01 4.91
C ARG A 34 -18.92 19.85 4.25
N PHE A 35 -18.94 19.82 2.92
CA PHE A 35 -19.51 18.75 2.14
C PHE A 35 -18.75 17.45 2.35
N GLU A 36 -17.42 17.48 2.22
CA GLU A 36 -16.54 16.33 2.48
C GLU A 36 -16.85 15.70 3.84
N LYS A 37 -16.84 16.51 4.90
CA LYS A 37 -17.13 16.05 6.26
C LYS A 37 -18.53 15.43 6.37
N ALA A 38 -19.56 16.15 5.94
CA ALA A 38 -20.95 15.68 6.06
C ALA A 38 -21.20 14.41 5.25
N PHE A 39 -20.56 14.29 4.08
CA PHE A 39 -20.64 13.09 3.26
C PHE A 39 -19.95 11.91 3.94
N LEU A 40 -18.71 12.06 4.43
CA LEU A 40 -17.96 10.97 5.08
C LEU A 40 -18.57 10.47 6.40
N GLU A 41 -19.36 11.31 7.08
CA GLU A 41 -20.14 10.98 8.29
C GLU A 41 -21.48 10.30 7.97
N SER A 42 -21.91 10.27 6.70
CA SER A 42 -23.18 9.66 6.29
C SER A 42 -23.12 8.13 6.28
N GLU A 43 -24.21 7.48 6.68
CA GLU A 43 -24.37 6.02 6.60
C GLU A 43 -24.52 5.52 5.15
N ALA A 44 -24.86 6.40 4.21
CA ALA A 44 -25.07 6.07 2.80
C ALA A 44 -23.79 6.09 1.95
N VAL A 45 -22.62 6.27 2.56
CA VAL A 45 -21.33 6.28 1.86
C VAL A 45 -21.08 4.90 1.23
N SER A 46 -20.85 4.89 -0.07
CA SER A 46 -20.47 3.69 -0.83
C SER A 46 -19.28 3.99 -1.73
N GLU A 47 -18.60 2.93 -2.19
CA GLU A 47 -17.44 3.05 -3.08
C GLU A 47 -17.76 3.80 -4.39
N PRO A 48 -18.90 3.55 -5.09
CA PRO A 48 -19.28 4.35 -6.25
C PRO A 48 -19.44 5.85 -5.95
N HIS A 49 -20.06 6.20 -4.82
CA HIS A 49 -20.24 7.61 -4.44
C HIS A 49 -18.90 8.28 -4.16
N LEU A 50 -18.00 7.60 -3.43
CA LEU A 50 -16.66 8.12 -3.15
C LEU A 50 -15.86 8.35 -4.44
N GLY A 51 -15.90 7.40 -5.38
CA GLY A 51 -15.25 7.54 -6.68
C GLY A 51 -15.80 8.70 -7.50
N ALA A 52 -17.13 8.87 -7.52
CA ALA A 52 -17.78 9.97 -8.22
C ALA A 52 -17.40 11.35 -7.62
N TYR A 53 -17.40 11.49 -6.29
CA TYR A 53 -17.02 12.74 -5.64
C TYR A 53 -15.53 13.05 -5.75
N LEU A 54 -14.66 12.03 -5.72
CA LEU A 54 -13.25 12.17 -6.02
C LEU A 54 -13.05 12.75 -7.43
N ASN A 55 -13.72 12.17 -8.45
CA ASN A 55 -13.65 12.66 -9.82
C ASN A 55 -14.19 14.08 -9.95
N ALA A 56 -15.31 14.39 -9.30
CA ALA A 56 -15.89 15.73 -9.34
C ALA A 56 -14.95 16.78 -8.73
N CYS A 57 -14.28 16.46 -7.61
CA CYS A 57 -13.28 17.35 -7.02
C CYS A 57 -12.05 17.51 -7.92
N GLU A 58 -11.62 16.45 -8.60
CA GLU A 58 -10.50 16.49 -9.56
C GLU A 58 -10.84 17.34 -10.79
N GLU A 59 -12.05 17.18 -11.34
CA GLU A 59 -12.55 17.99 -12.44
C GLU A 59 -12.68 19.46 -12.03
N LEU A 60 -13.22 19.73 -10.84
CA LEU A 60 -13.29 21.08 -10.30
C LEU A 60 -11.90 21.69 -10.15
N ARG A 61 -10.94 20.94 -9.62
CA ARG A 61 -9.54 21.38 -9.45
C ARG A 61 -8.94 21.76 -10.80
N THR A 62 -9.00 20.87 -11.77
CA THR A 62 -8.36 21.07 -13.08
C THR A 62 -9.08 22.13 -13.93
N SER A 63 -10.40 22.04 -14.06
CA SER A 63 -11.19 22.92 -14.93
C SER A 63 -11.29 24.34 -14.41
N LEU A 64 -11.46 24.54 -13.09
CA LEU A 64 -11.58 25.89 -12.52
C LEU A 64 -10.23 26.61 -12.48
N LEU A 65 -9.15 25.92 -12.11
CA LEU A 65 -7.81 26.52 -12.09
C LEU A 65 -7.32 26.87 -13.50
N ALA A 66 -7.64 26.05 -14.51
CA ALA A 66 -7.30 26.35 -15.89
C ALA A 66 -8.04 27.59 -16.43
N ARG A 67 -9.30 27.77 -16.02
CA ARG A 67 -10.14 28.89 -16.50
C ARG A 67 -9.88 30.20 -15.77
N PHE A 68 -9.52 30.14 -14.50
CA PHE A 68 -9.36 31.30 -13.63
C PHE A 68 -8.06 31.21 -12.82
N PRO A 69 -6.90 31.29 -13.49
CA PRO A 69 -5.61 31.23 -12.81
C PRO A 69 -5.49 32.41 -11.82
N SER A 70 -4.69 32.25 -10.75
CA SER A 70 -4.42 33.22 -9.67
C SER A 70 -5.56 33.55 -8.69
N THR A 71 -6.83 33.61 -9.11
CA THR A 71 -7.93 33.97 -8.18
C THR A 71 -8.48 32.77 -7.41
N LEU A 72 -8.32 31.56 -7.95
CA LEU A 72 -8.82 30.31 -7.36
C LEU A 72 -7.73 29.44 -6.73
N GLU A 73 -6.49 29.93 -6.62
CA GLU A 73 -5.37 29.19 -6.02
C GLU A 73 -5.69 28.75 -4.58
N GLU A 74 -6.39 29.59 -3.80
CA GLU A 74 -6.84 29.25 -2.45
C GLU A 74 -7.80 28.05 -2.39
N LEU A 75 -8.50 27.74 -3.50
CA LEU A 75 -9.44 26.61 -3.60
C LEU A 75 -8.72 25.28 -3.90
N GLU A 76 -7.49 25.32 -4.40
CA GLU A 76 -6.74 24.11 -4.72
C GLU A 76 -6.52 23.25 -3.48
N LYS A 77 -6.07 23.87 -2.38
CA LYS A 77 -5.79 23.18 -1.12
C LYS A 77 -7.00 22.39 -0.56
N PRO A 78 -8.20 22.98 -0.38
CA PRO A 78 -9.36 22.23 0.11
C PRO A 78 -9.84 21.15 -0.88
N LEU A 79 -9.72 21.37 -2.20
CA LEU A 79 -10.05 20.33 -3.19
C LEU A 79 -9.09 19.14 -3.11
N VAL A 80 -7.79 19.40 -3.03
CA VAL A 80 -6.76 18.36 -2.83
C VAL A 80 -7.01 17.60 -1.54
N ALA A 81 -7.32 18.29 -0.45
CA ALA A 81 -7.65 17.64 0.82
C ALA A 81 -8.86 16.71 0.69
N ALA A 82 -9.94 17.17 0.05
CA ALA A 82 -11.14 16.36 -0.17
C ALA A 82 -10.86 15.13 -1.05
N ILE A 83 -10.10 15.27 -2.13
CA ILE A 83 -9.65 14.16 -2.99
C ILE A 83 -8.91 13.12 -2.16
N CYS A 84 -7.90 13.54 -1.38
CA CYS A 84 -7.12 12.65 -0.53
C CYS A 84 -7.99 11.96 0.53
N SER A 85 -8.95 12.66 1.13
CA SER A 85 -9.87 12.08 2.12
C SER A 85 -10.81 11.03 1.52
N PHE A 86 -11.38 11.29 0.33
CA PHE A 86 -12.23 10.32 -0.36
C PHE A 86 -11.45 9.10 -0.79
N GLN A 87 -10.25 9.29 -1.34
CA GLN A 87 -9.34 8.19 -1.70
C GLN A 87 -8.93 7.36 -0.49
N LYS A 88 -8.61 8.01 0.63
CA LYS A 88 -8.31 7.34 1.90
C LYS A 88 -9.50 6.53 2.41
N ARG A 89 -10.72 7.08 2.35
CA ARG A 89 -11.93 6.36 2.79
C ARG A 89 -12.23 5.15 1.90
N LEU A 90 -12.03 5.26 0.58
CA LEU A 90 -12.11 4.12 -0.35
C LEU A 90 -11.17 2.99 0.06
N LEU A 91 -9.90 3.32 0.26
CA LEU A 91 -8.88 2.34 0.71
C LEU A 91 -9.26 1.70 2.05
N GLN A 92 -9.71 2.50 3.01
CA GLN A 92 -10.12 2.00 4.33
C GLN A 92 -11.28 1.01 4.25
N GLY A 93 -12.23 1.20 3.33
CA GLY A 93 -13.33 0.27 3.08
C GLY A 93 -12.83 -1.11 2.71
N LEU A 94 -12.02 -1.20 1.65
CA LEU A 94 -11.41 -2.47 1.23
C LEU A 94 -10.53 -3.07 2.34
N GLN A 95 -9.67 -2.25 2.96
CA GLN A 95 -8.76 -2.72 4.01
C GLN A 95 -9.51 -3.37 5.16
N HIS A 96 -10.60 -2.75 5.63
CA HIS A 96 -11.45 -3.31 6.68
C HIS A 96 -12.01 -4.69 6.28
N ASP A 97 -12.44 -4.82 5.03
CA ASP A 97 -13.06 -6.01 4.48
C ASP A 97 -12.10 -7.20 4.31
N ILE A 98 -10.84 -6.94 3.92
CA ILE A 98 -9.85 -7.99 3.69
C ILE A 98 -8.96 -8.27 4.91
N GLN A 99 -8.83 -7.34 5.87
CA GLN A 99 -7.99 -7.51 7.06
C GLN A 99 -8.25 -8.83 7.82
N PRO A 100 -9.51 -9.27 8.04
CA PRO A 100 -9.79 -10.53 8.74
C PRO A 100 -9.29 -11.76 7.98
N LEU A 101 -9.25 -11.69 6.64
CA LEU A 101 -8.87 -12.80 5.77
C LEU A 101 -7.38 -13.14 5.87
N PHE A 102 -6.53 -12.16 6.25
CA PHE A 102 -5.10 -12.43 6.48
C PHE A 102 -4.83 -13.29 7.71
N ARG A 103 -5.76 -13.40 8.67
CA ARG A 103 -5.52 -14.11 9.94
C ARG A 103 -5.25 -15.60 9.79
N VAL A 104 -5.57 -16.16 8.63
CA VAL A 104 -5.37 -17.58 8.29
C VAL A 104 -3.99 -17.85 7.70
N VAL A 105 -3.27 -16.82 7.24
CA VAL A 105 -1.91 -16.98 6.69
C VAL A 105 -1.00 -17.62 7.74
N CYS A 106 -0.21 -18.61 7.30
CA CYS A 106 0.65 -19.43 8.16
C CYS A 106 -0.08 -20.27 9.23
N THR A 107 -1.33 -20.66 8.99
CA THR A 107 -2.04 -21.72 9.73
C THR A 107 -2.04 -23.04 8.96
N LYS A 108 -2.44 -24.16 9.57
CA LYS A 108 -2.57 -25.45 8.86
C LYS A 108 -3.59 -25.42 7.73
N ASP A 109 -4.69 -24.70 7.91
CA ASP A 109 -5.73 -24.59 6.89
C ASP A 109 -5.19 -23.86 5.66
N TRP A 110 -4.44 -22.77 5.86
CA TRP A 110 -3.75 -22.08 4.75
C TRP A 110 -2.75 -22.96 4.01
N LEU A 111 -2.08 -23.89 4.71
CA LEU A 111 -1.11 -24.79 4.07
C LEU A 111 -1.77 -25.80 3.13
N THR A 112 -3.05 -26.12 3.34
CA THR A 112 -3.76 -27.20 2.64
C THR A 112 -4.91 -26.73 1.75
N GLN A 113 -5.44 -25.54 2.00
CA GLN A 113 -6.61 -24.99 1.31
C GLN A 113 -6.25 -23.69 0.57
N ASP A 114 -7.08 -23.33 -0.41
CA ASP A 114 -6.98 -22.02 -1.06
C ASP A 114 -7.67 -20.94 -0.22
N MET A 115 -6.92 -20.42 0.74
CA MET A 115 -7.37 -19.32 1.59
C MET A 115 -7.10 -17.94 0.97
N LEU A 116 -6.44 -17.88 -0.19
CA LEU A 116 -6.11 -16.63 -0.87
C LEU A 116 -7.26 -16.14 -1.76
N GLN A 117 -7.98 -17.07 -2.40
CA GLN A 117 -9.05 -16.73 -3.34
C GLN A 117 -10.09 -15.72 -2.78
N PRO A 118 -10.67 -15.88 -1.58
CA PRO A 118 -11.69 -14.94 -1.08
C PRO A 118 -11.16 -13.51 -0.88
N LEU A 119 -9.86 -13.37 -0.61
CA LEU A 119 -9.19 -12.09 -0.50
C LEU A 119 -9.02 -11.45 -1.87
N MET A 120 -8.55 -12.22 -2.85
CA MET A 120 -8.32 -11.71 -4.20
C MET A 120 -9.64 -11.38 -4.91
N ASP A 121 -10.73 -12.12 -4.65
CA ASP A 121 -12.06 -11.79 -5.15
C ASP A 121 -12.52 -10.39 -4.71
N LYS A 122 -12.28 -10.03 -3.44
CA LYS A 122 -12.57 -8.68 -2.92
C LYS A 122 -11.69 -7.62 -3.58
N VAL A 123 -10.41 -7.91 -3.81
CA VAL A 123 -9.49 -7.00 -4.51
C VAL A 123 -9.94 -6.74 -5.95
N VAL A 124 -10.34 -7.79 -6.67
CA VAL A 124 -10.83 -7.68 -8.05
C VAL A 124 -12.12 -6.87 -8.09
N ALA A 125 -13.10 -7.20 -7.23
CA ALA A 125 -14.34 -6.44 -7.15
C ALA A 125 -14.11 -4.95 -6.83
N PHE A 126 -13.16 -4.63 -5.93
CA PHE A 126 -12.78 -3.25 -5.66
C PHE A 126 -12.11 -2.57 -6.86
N ALA A 127 -11.22 -3.27 -7.57
CA ALA A 127 -10.56 -2.74 -8.74
C ALA A 127 -11.53 -2.43 -9.90
N ASP A 128 -12.62 -3.20 -10.04
CA ASP A 128 -13.70 -2.88 -10.98
C ASP A 128 -14.32 -1.51 -10.68
N HIS A 129 -14.51 -1.17 -9.40
CA HIS A 129 -14.97 0.17 -8.99
C HIS A 129 -13.95 1.27 -9.32
N LEU A 130 -12.65 0.97 -9.18
CA LEU A 130 -11.58 1.91 -9.58
C LEU A 130 -11.56 2.18 -11.09
N GLY A 131 -12.15 1.29 -11.92
CA GLY A 131 -12.34 1.53 -13.35
C GLY A 131 -13.15 2.80 -13.66
N HIS A 132 -13.93 3.29 -12.69
CA HIS A 132 -14.70 4.52 -12.80
C HIS A 132 -13.99 5.75 -12.19
N VAL A 133 -12.85 5.57 -11.54
CA VAL A 133 -12.07 6.66 -10.93
C VAL A 133 -11.08 7.23 -11.96
N ALA A 134 -10.95 8.55 -12.00
CA ALA A 134 -10.05 9.23 -12.93
C ALA A 134 -8.57 8.92 -12.64
N GLN A 135 -7.76 8.89 -13.69
CA GLN A 135 -6.30 8.85 -13.56
C GLN A 135 -5.77 10.22 -13.11
N PRO A 136 -4.72 10.30 -12.27
CA PRO A 136 -3.88 9.20 -11.77
C PRO A 136 -4.41 8.49 -10.51
N HIS A 137 -5.48 9.00 -9.90
CA HIS A 137 -5.98 8.54 -8.59
C HIS A 137 -6.34 7.06 -8.55
N ALA A 138 -6.96 6.53 -9.61
CA ALA A 138 -7.24 5.10 -9.72
C ALA A 138 -5.96 4.25 -9.63
N GLN A 139 -4.90 4.68 -10.31
CA GLN A 139 -3.63 3.96 -10.36
C GLN A 139 -2.84 4.07 -9.06
N GLU A 140 -2.88 5.22 -8.38
CA GLU A 140 -2.29 5.40 -7.05
C GLU A 140 -3.01 4.52 -6.02
N THR A 141 -4.34 4.51 -6.07
CA THR A 141 -5.17 3.67 -5.19
C THR A 141 -4.89 2.19 -5.40
N LEU A 142 -4.82 1.72 -6.65
CA LEU A 142 -4.53 0.32 -6.95
C LEU A 142 -3.12 -0.09 -6.49
N GLN A 143 -2.12 0.78 -6.62
CA GLN A 143 -0.77 0.51 -6.11
C GLN A 143 -0.75 0.43 -4.59
N GLU A 144 -1.52 1.26 -3.90
CA GLU A 144 -1.63 1.20 -2.44
C GLU A 144 -2.34 -0.07 -1.98
N VAL A 145 -3.36 -0.54 -2.70
CA VAL A 145 -3.97 -1.85 -2.45
C VAL A 145 -2.96 -2.98 -2.64
N HIS A 146 -2.18 -2.95 -3.72
CA HIS A 146 -1.12 -3.94 -3.95
C HIS A 146 -0.12 -3.95 -2.78
N ARG A 147 0.36 -2.78 -2.38
CA ARG A 147 1.28 -2.60 -1.25
C ARG A 147 0.68 -3.13 0.04
N PHE A 148 -0.57 -2.79 0.32
CA PHE A 148 -1.30 -3.26 1.51
C PHE A 148 -1.40 -4.78 1.55
N VAL A 149 -1.78 -5.43 0.43
CA VAL A 149 -1.94 -6.89 0.39
C VAL A 149 -0.63 -7.62 0.67
N VAL A 150 0.45 -7.19 0.01
CA VAL A 150 1.79 -7.76 0.21
C VAL A 150 2.28 -7.50 1.64
N ARG A 151 2.09 -6.29 2.16
CA ARG A 151 2.47 -5.89 3.51
C ARG A 151 1.77 -6.73 4.57
N GLU A 152 0.46 -6.89 4.50
CA GLU A 152 -0.31 -7.68 5.47
C GLU A 152 0.03 -9.16 5.39
N TYR A 153 0.23 -9.72 4.19
CA TYR A 153 0.68 -11.10 4.03
C TYR A 153 2.04 -11.35 4.73
N LEU A 154 3.01 -10.46 4.49
CA LEU A 154 4.31 -10.53 5.12
C LEU A 154 4.22 -10.29 6.63
N ALA A 155 3.37 -9.38 7.10
CA ALA A 155 3.18 -9.13 8.53
C ALA A 155 2.71 -10.39 9.27
N GLN A 156 1.78 -11.16 8.70
CA GLN A 156 1.35 -12.44 9.26
C GLN A 156 2.45 -13.50 9.17
N THR A 157 3.18 -13.54 8.05
CA THR A 157 4.29 -14.48 7.82
C THR A 157 5.42 -14.28 8.83
N LEU A 158 5.79 -13.03 9.11
CA LEU A 158 6.86 -12.66 10.04
C LEU A 158 6.45 -12.74 11.52
N ARG A 159 5.14 -12.87 11.78
CA ARG A 159 4.56 -13.10 13.12
C ARG A 159 3.64 -14.32 13.09
N PRO A 160 4.17 -15.51 12.72
CA PRO A 160 3.30 -16.63 12.45
C PRO A 160 2.74 -17.20 13.75
N ARG A 161 1.47 -17.59 13.72
CA ARG A 161 0.81 -18.27 14.83
C ARG A 161 1.34 -19.68 15.04
N GLU A 162 1.68 -20.33 13.93
CA GLU A 162 2.26 -21.66 13.90
C GLU A 162 3.64 -21.63 13.28
N ARG A 163 4.58 -22.39 13.86
CA ARG A 163 5.93 -22.47 13.33
C ARG A 163 6.18 -23.84 12.72
N PHE A 164 6.03 -23.94 11.40
CA PHE A 164 6.28 -25.17 10.64
C PHE A 164 7.72 -25.70 10.76
N ARG A 165 7.89 -27.01 10.58
CA ARG A 165 9.18 -27.72 10.65
C ARG A 165 9.26 -28.79 9.57
N GLY A 166 10.48 -29.27 9.28
CA GLY A 166 10.69 -30.39 8.37
C GLY A 166 10.04 -30.15 7.01
N GLU A 167 9.19 -31.09 6.60
CA GLU A 167 8.41 -31.04 5.36
C GLU A 167 7.38 -29.91 5.36
N GLU A 168 6.65 -29.66 6.47
CA GLU A 168 5.69 -28.55 6.55
C GLU A 168 6.35 -27.19 6.27
N ARG A 169 7.61 -27.01 6.69
CA ARG A 169 8.37 -25.79 6.39
C ARG A 169 8.63 -25.65 4.88
N VAL A 170 8.97 -26.74 4.21
CA VAL A 170 9.18 -26.76 2.75
C VAL A 170 7.86 -26.50 2.02
N ASN A 171 6.78 -27.17 2.44
CA ASN A 171 5.45 -26.97 1.88
C ASN A 171 4.98 -25.53 2.09
N SER A 172 5.28 -24.91 3.24
CA SER A 172 4.92 -23.52 3.50
C SER A 172 5.66 -22.55 2.59
N SER A 173 6.94 -22.79 2.28
CA SER A 173 7.69 -22.02 1.30
C SER A 173 7.06 -22.14 -0.10
N GLN A 174 6.73 -23.37 -0.53
CA GLN A 174 6.06 -23.60 -1.82
C GLN A 174 4.69 -22.91 -1.88
N LYS A 175 3.90 -23.00 -0.81
CA LYS A 175 2.59 -22.33 -0.71
C LYS A 175 2.75 -20.81 -0.78
N MET A 176 3.74 -20.22 -0.09
CA MET A 176 4.05 -18.79 -0.22
C MET A 176 4.42 -18.39 -1.65
N SER A 177 5.19 -19.22 -2.36
CA SER A 177 5.52 -18.96 -3.77
C SER A 177 4.30 -19.00 -4.69
N LEU A 178 3.40 -19.96 -4.49
CA LEU A 178 2.14 -20.05 -5.24
C LEU A 178 1.26 -18.83 -4.97
N ASP A 179 1.11 -18.44 -3.70
CA ASP A 179 0.34 -17.27 -3.31
C ASP A 179 0.95 -15.98 -3.90
N ALA A 180 2.27 -15.82 -3.83
CA ALA A 180 2.99 -14.68 -4.40
C ALA A 180 2.76 -14.57 -5.91
N GLN A 181 2.84 -15.68 -6.64
CA GLN A 181 2.59 -15.71 -8.08
C GLN A 181 1.12 -15.37 -8.40
N ALA A 182 0.16 -15.91 -7.64
CA ALA A 182 -1.26 -15.63 -7.82
C ALA A 182 -1.58 -14.15 -7.56
N MET A 183 -1.04 -13.57 -6.48
CA MET A 183 -1.16 -12.14 -6.18
C MET A 183 -0.56 -11.29 -7.30
N SER A 184 0.67 -11.59 -7.72
CA SER A 184 1.37 -10.85 -8.78
C SER A 184 0.60 -10.90 -10.11
N ASN A 185 0.16 -12.10 -10.52
CA ASN A 185 -0.66 -12.27 -11.72
C ASN A 185 -1.95 -11.45 -11.66
N THR A 186 -2.62 -11.44 -10.50
CA THR A 186 -3.86 -10.67 -10.32
C THR A 186 -3.59 -9.18 -10.42
N PHE A 187 -2.63 -8.63 -9.67
CA PHE A 187 -2.30 -7.21 -9.72
C PHE A 187 -1.76 -6.77 -11.08
N GLN A 188 -1.03 -7.64 -11.80
CA GLN A 188 -0.62 -7.39 -13.17
C GLN A 188 -1.83 -7.34 -14.11
N GLY A 189 -2.78 -8.27 -13.98
CA GLY A 189 -4.04 -8.29 -14.74
C GLY A 189 -4.90 -7.06 -14.50
N LEU A 190 -4.91 -6.56 -13.26
CA LEU A 190 -5.58 -5.30 -12.88
C LEU A 190 -4.82 -4.04 -13.31
N GLY A 191 -3.59 -4.16 -13.85
CA GLY A 191 -2.81 -3.02 -14.35
C GLY A 191 -1.99 -2.27 -13.29
N SER A 192 -1.71 -2.89 -12.13
CA SER A 192 -0.85 -2.29 -11.12
C SER A 192 0.57 -2.05 -11.66
N LYS A 193 1.10 -0.84 -11.41
CA LYS A 193 2.46 -0.44 -11.80
C LYS A 193 3.50 -0.73 -10.71
N ALA A 194 3.08 -1.19 -9.53
CA ALA A 194 3.96 -1.46 -8.40
C ALA A 194 4.66 -2.83 -8.49
N LYS A 195 5.28 -3.12 -9.65
CA LYS A 195 5.97 -4.40 -9.91
C LYS A 195 7.14 -4.70 -8.98
N TRP A 196 7.63 -3.68 -8.28
CA TRP A 196 8.68 -3.83 -7.28
C TRP A 196 8.22 -4.61 -6.04
N LEU A 197 6.90 -4.79 -5.84
CA LEU A 197 6.32 -5.60 -4.76
C LEU A 197 6.27 -7.10 -5.06
N ASP A 198 6.23 -7.46 -6.35
CA ASP A 198 6.06 -8.85 -6.80
C ASP A 198 7.06 -9.83 -6.16
N PRO A 199 8.37 -9.52 -6.04
CA PRO A 199 9.31 -10.47 -5.46
C PRO A 199 9.29 -10.53 -3.93
N ALA A 200 8.55 -9.66 -3.22
CA ALA A 200 8.72 -9.49 -1.77
C ALA A 200 8.43 -10.77 -0.97
N ILE A 201 7.30 -11.41 -1.25
CA ILE A 201 6.89 -12.67 -0.62
C ILE A 201 7.81 -13.80 -1.07
N GLN A 202 8.18 -13.82 -2.36
CA GLN A 202 9.06 -14.83 -2.92
C GLN A 202 10.44 -14.83 -2.26
N CYS A 203 11.04 -13.66 -2.04
CA CYS A 203 12.33 -13.56 -1.36
C CYS A 203 12.32 -14.19 0.05
N VAL A 204 11.21 -14.05 0.78
CA VAL A 204 11.04 -14.69 2.10
C VAL A 204 10.81 -16.20 1.94
N ALA A 205 10.01 -16.61 0.95
CA ALA A 205 9.76 -18.01 0.63
C ALA A 205 11.05 -18.75 0.26
N ASP A 206 11.95 -18.13 -0.51
CA ASP A 206 13.24 -18.69 -0.92
C ASP A 206 14.14 -18.96 0.28
N ILE A 207 14.25 -17.99 1.21
CA ILE A 207 15.01 -18.17 2.45
C ILE A 207 14.42 -19.32 3.28
N LEU A 208 13.09 -19.37 3.39
CA LEU A 208 12.39 -20.40 4.16
C LEU A 208 12.59 -21.80 3.56
N GLY A 209 12.51 -21.91 2.24
CA GLY A 209 12.53 -23.15 1.46
C GLY A 209 13.91 -23.70 1.14
N GLU A 210 14.95 -22.86 1.15
CA GLU A 210 16.30 -23.20 0.69
C GLU A 210 16.78 -24.56 1.24
N THR A 211 17.30 -25.44 0.40
CA THR A 211 17.83 -26.73 0.85
C THR A 211 19.28 -26.58 1.32
N TYR A 212 20.08 -25.84 0.55
CA TYR A 212 21.49 -25.62 0.79
C TYR A 212 21.69 -24.42 1.72
N LYS A 213 21.95 -24.71 2.99
CA LYS A 213 22.01 -23.68 4.04
C LYS A 213 23.09 -22.61 3.83
N ASP A 214 24.03 -22.82 2.93
CA ASP A 214 25.08 -21.85 2.59
C ASP A 214 24.59 -20.83 1.54
N ASP A 215 23.58 -21.17 0.74
CA ASP A 215 22.95 -20.28 -0.25
C ASP A 215 21.97 -19.27 0.38
N ILE A 216 21.57 -19.49 1.64
CA ILE A 216 20.71 -18.54 2.40
C ILE A 216 21.35 -17.15 2.47
N ARG A 217 22.68 -17.07 2.45
CA ARG A 217 23.42 -15.80 2.40
C ARG A 217 23.06 -14.97 1.15
N ARG A 218 22.96 -15.63 -0.01
CA ARG A 218 22.63 -15.00 -1.29
C ARG A 218 21.19 -14.50 -1.31
N HIS A 219 20.26 -15.28 -0.77
CA HIS A 219 18.86 -14.86 -0.66
C HIS A 219 18.69 -13.65 0.27
N LEU A 220 19.42 -13.60 1.38
CA LEU A 220 19.45 -12.43 2.26
C LEU A 220 20.03 -11.19 1.57
N GLU A 221 21.09 -11.36 0.78
CA GLU A 221 21.68 -10.28 -0.03
C GLU A 221 20.65 -9.73 -1.03
N ALA A 222 19.98 -10.61 -1.79
CA ALA A 222 18.96 -10.22 -2.76
C ALA A 222 17.78 -9.49 -2.10
N LEU A 223 17.31 -9.99 -0.95
CA LEU A 223 16.22 -9.35 -0.19
C LEU A 223 16.62 -7.94 0.28
N ILE A 224 17.79 -7.78 0.90
CA ILE A 224 18.24 -6.49 1.43
C ILE A 224 18.51 -5.47 0.32
N GLN A 225 19.04 -5.92 -0.82
CA GLN A 225 19.25 -5.05 -1.98
C GLN A 225 17.93 -4.60 -2.62
N SER A 226 16.93 -5.49 -2.67
CA SER A 226 15.63 -5.19 -3.26
C SER A 226 14.76 -4.29 -2.37
N TYR A 227 14.92 -4.40 -1.05
CA TYR A 227 14.12 -3.69 -0.05
C TYR A 227 15.01 -3.00 0.99
N PRO A 228 15.50 -1.79 0.71
CA PRO A 228 16.46 -1.09 1.57
C PRO A 228 15.85 -0.63 2.91
N ASP A 229 14.52 -0.63 3.04
CA ASP A 229 13.79 -0.30 4.26
C ASP A 229 13.68 -1.49 5.24
N ILE A 230 14.22 -2.66 4.88
CA ILE A 230 14.28 -3.82 5.77
C ILE A 230 15.23 -3.58 6.95
N ARG A 231 14.68 -3.61 8.16
CA ARG A 231 15.43 -3.58 9.42
C ARG A 231 15.95 -4.97 9.84
N ARG A 232 16.95 -4.95 10.72
CA ARG A 232 17.52 -6.13 11.41
C ARG A 232 16.46 -7.05 12.02
N ASP A 233 15.40 -6.48 12.60
CA ASP A 233 14.37 -7.27 13.29
C ASP A 233 13.52 -8.10 12.32
N HIS A 234 13.32 -7.64 11.08
CA HIS A 234 12.69 -8.46 10.03
C HIS A 234 13.60 -9.63 9.66
N VAL A 235 14.91 -9.38 9.48
CA VAL A 235 15.88 -10.44 9.17
C VAL A 235 15.89 -11.50 10.28
N LEU A 236 15.86 -11.07 11.54
CA LEU A 236 15.73 -11.97 12.68
C LEU A 236 14.46 -12.82 12.60
N ALA A 237 13.31 -12.21 12.30
CA ALA A 237 12.04 -12.93 12.19
C ALA A 237 12.09 -13.96 11.04
N ILE A 238 12.62 -13.60 9.87
CA ILE A 238 12.79 -14.51 8.72
C ILE A 238 13.68 -15.70 9.11
N LEU A 239 14.83 -15.44 9.75
CA LEU A 239 15.73 -16.49 10.21
C LEU A 239 15.09 -17.39 11.29
N ALA A 240 14.17 -16.86 12.08
CA ALA A 240 13.40 -17.62 13.05
C ALA A 240 12.39 -18.57 12.40
N LEU A 241 11.78 -18.18 11.27
CA LEU A 241 10.98 -19.10 10.44
C LEU A 241 11.83 -20.27 9.93
N ARG A 242 13.05 -19.94 9.51
CA ARG A 242 13.96 -20.89 8.89
C ARG A 242 14.63 -21.86 9.89
N ARG A 243 14.77 -21.48 11.16
CA ARG A 243 15.23 -22.34 12.28
C ARG A 243 16.63 -22.95 12.07
N LEU A 244 17.60 -22.17 11.61
CA LEU A 244 19.00 -22.61 11.53
C LEU A 244 19.61 -22.43 12.91
N GLY A 245 20.11 -23.49 13.55
CA GLY A 245 20.59 -23.41 14.94
C GLY A 245 21.49 -22.19 15.23
N ARG A 246 21.47 -21.72 16.49
CA ARG A 246 22.00 -20.43 16.98
C ARG A 246 23.28 -19.91 16.29
N ARG A 247 24.32 -20.74 16.18
CA ARG A 247 25.61 -20.33 15.56
C ARG A 247 25.44 -19.84 14.13
N ARG A 248 24.62 -20.54 13.33
CA ARG A 248 24.39 -20.18 11.92
C ARG A 248 23.50 -18.95 11.81
N ASN A 249 22.44 -18.88 12.61
CA ASN A 249 21.58 -17.68 12.68
C ASN A 249 22.39 -16.43 13.08
N ARG A 250 23.30 -16.54 14.05
CA ARG A 250 24.19 -15.43 14.43
C ARG A 250 25.12 -15.00 13.30
N SER A 251 25.71 -15.95 12.57
CA SER A 251 26.58 -15.64 11.44
C SER A 251 25.83 -14.97 10.29
N LEU A 252 24.64 -15.47 9.94
CA LEU A 252 23.79 -14.87 8.89
C LEU A 252 23.27 -13.50 9.31
N LEU A 253 22.89 -13.33 10.57
CA LEU A 253 22.45 -12.05 11.09
C LEU A 253 23.58 -11.02 11.07
N GLN A 254 24.80 -11.42 11.45
CA GLN A 254 25.97 -10.52 11.39
C GLN A 254 26.23 -10.09 9.95
N HIS A 255 26.22 -11.04 9.01
CA HIS A 255 26.36 -10.72 7.59
C HIS A 255 25.28 -9.75 7.10
N ALA A 256 24.01 -10.00 7.45
CA ALA A 256 22.92 -9.09 7.11
C ALA A 256 23.08 -7.70 7.73
N GLN A 257 23.57 -7.59 8.97
CA GLN A 257 23.86 -6.29 9.59
C GLN A 257 24.95 -5.52 8.85
N ASP A 258 25.99 -6.22 8.38
CA ASP A 258 27.07 -5.59 7.63
C ASP A 258 26.55 -5.08 6.27
N LEU A 259 25.68 -5.84 5.60
CA LEU A 259 24.98 -5.40 4.39
C LEU A 259 24.08 -4.18 4.64
N LEU A 260 23.28 -4.20 5.70
CA LEU A 260 22.39 -3.09 6.06
C LEU A 260 23.18 -1.80 6.35
N ARG A 261 24.33 -1.91 7.03
CA ARG A 261 25.23 -0.77 7.27
C ARG A 261 25.84 -0.26 5.97
N ALA A 262 26.30 -1.16 5.10
CA ALA A 262 26.86 -0.79 3.80
C ALA A 262 25.81 -0.06 2.93
N ALA A 263 24.57 -0.55 2.90
CA ALA A 263 23.46 0.09 2.19
C ALA A 263 23.13 1.48 2.75
N ALA A 264 23.15 1.65 4.07
CA ALA A 264 22.94 2.95 4.71
C ALA A 264 24.07 3.95 4.41
N GLN A 265 25.33 3.49 4.39
CA GLN A 265 26.51 4.32 4.10
C GLN A 265 26.62 4.69 2.61
N ALA A 266 26.13 3.84 1.71
CA ALA A 266 26.15 4.09 0.27
C ALA A 266 25.19 5.21 -0.17
N GLY A 267 24.35 5.74 0.73
CA GLY A 267 23.41 6.80 0.44
C GLY A 267 22.46 6.40 -0.70
N ALA A 268 21.43 5.62 -0.39
CA ALA A 268 20.46 5.18 -1.39
C ALA A 268 19.98 6.38 -2.24
N PRO A 269 20.16 6.36 -3.58
CA PRO A 269 19.82 7.50 -4.42
C PRO A 269 18.30 7.72 -4.43
N GLY A 270 17.87 8.86 -3.91
CA GLY A 270 16.71 9.66 -4.36
C GLY A 270 15.28 9.10 -4.27
N ASN A 271 15.06 7.78 -4.24
CA ASN A 271 13.73 7.16 -4.37
C ASN A 271 13.23 6.41 -3.12
N THR A 272 14.00 6.42 -2.03
CA THR A 272 13.68 5.65 -0.80
C THR A 272 12.38 6.06 -0.13
N ARG A 273 11.86 7.28 -0.39
CA ARG A 273 10.55 7.72 0.13
C ARG A 273 9.35 7.17 -0.65
N GLU A 274 9.52 6.72 -1.89
CA GLU A 274 8.41 6.24 -2.72
C GLU A 274 8.16 4.73 -2.61
N ARG A 275 9.11 3.95 -2.06
CA ARG A 275 9.02 2.48 -1.98
C ARG A 275 9.24 2.00 -0.55
N VAL A 276 8.20 2.14 0.25
CA VAL A 276 8.17 1.71 1.64
C VAL A 276 7.29 0.46 1.77
N LEU A 277 7.85 -0.63 2.27
CA LEU A 277 7.17 -1.90 2.52
C LEU A 277 7.49 -2.47 3.91
N PHE A 278 8.75 -2.84 4.15
CA PHE A 278 9.18 -3.43 5.42
C PHE A 278 9.18 -2.43 6.57
N GLU A 279 9.36 -1.13 6.29
CA GLU A 279 9.31 -0.13 7.37
C GLU A 279 7.97 -0.17 8.12
N GLU A 280 6.88 -0.33 7.38
CA GLU A 280 5.50 -0.40 7.88
C GLU A 280 5.12 -1.79 8.43
N ILE A 281 5.98 -2.79 8.30
CA ILE A 281 5.78 -4.10 8.92
C ILE A 281 6.39 -4.06 10.31
N GLU A 282 5.55 -4.02 11.34
CA GLU A 282 6.04 -4.19 12.68
C GLU A 282 6.41 -5.67 12.91
N VAL A 283 7.50 -5.93 13.64
CA VAL A 283 7.88 -7.29 14.08
C VAL A 283 8.16 -7.24 15.57
N SER A 284 7.47 -8.07 16.35
CA SER A 284 7.73 -8.18 17.78
C SER A 284 8.93 -9.09 18.00
N THR A 285 9.96 -8.59 18.67
CA THR A 285 11.08 -9.40 19.18
C THR A 285 10.60 -10.23 20.37
N SER A 286 9.74 -11.21 20.12
CA SER A 286 9.34 -12.18 21.15
C SER A 286 10.57 -12.90 21.69
N VAL A 287 10.56 -13.19 23.00
CA VAL A 287 11.60 -13.97 23.69
C VAL A 287 11.85 -15.31 22.98
N ASP A 288 10.84 -15.91 22.36
CA ASP A 288 10.97 -17.15 21.57
C ASP A 288 11.75 -16.98 20.27
N VAL A 289 11.69 -15.80 19.64
CA VAL A 289 12.51 -15.46 18.46
C VAL A 289 13.97 -15.34 18.88
N LEU A 290 14.22 -14.68 20.02
CA LEU A 290 15.56 -14.57 20.60
C LEU A 290 16.13 -15.94 20.98
N ILE A 291 15.34 -16.83 21.61
CA ILE A 291 15.80 -18.17 22.01
C ILE A 291 16.19 -19.05 20.82
N THR A 292 15.48 -18.92 19.68
CA THR A 292 15.76 -19.70 18.46
C THR A 292 16.88 -19.14 17.60
N CYS A 293 17.21 -17.86 17.73
CA CYS A 293 18.17 -17.17 16.84
C CYS A 293 19.46 -16.71 17.52
N ILE A 294 19.46 -16.48 18.84
CA ILE A 294 20.61 -16.06 19.66
C ILE A 294 21.02 -17.21 20.58
#